data_AF-A0AAD9QKR4-F1
#
_entry.id   AF-A0AAD9QKR4-F1
#
_cell.length_a   1.000
_cell.length_b   1.000
_cell.length_c   1.000
_cell.angle_alpha   90.00
_cell.angle_beta   90.00
_cell.angle_gamma   90.00
#
_symmetry.space_group_name_H-M   'P 1'
#
loop_
_entity.id
_entity.type
_entity.pdbx_description
1 polymer ?
#
loop_
_entity_poly.entity_id
_entity_poly.type
_entity_poly.pdbx_seq_one_letter_code
_entity_poly.pdbx_strand_id
1 'polypeptide(L)'
;MPSADCYTDHRLVRAKLAFTFEPPPKKKGPQTKKLQVHRLHQPEIEAAFQARLGERLQHPPNRDPSTQWQDFKTAVQESAAETFGFSVRKNKDWFDESDPAIQDLLDKKRSCYNHLLFKPDDPAAKAAYKKPCSTLQASLRTMQNDWWEEMADKTELYSDLGLTRAFFEALKAIYGSLFNLRRLLSHTKTMEQLIMELLFADDCALLAHTEVALQNLVDHFSEASKAFGLTISLKKTEVLFQPAPLQNYTPPHITIDGTTPNSVEHFTYLGSVMSNDATIDKDLDNRLSKASSSFGRLYKRVWNSHSLRLTTKIKVYRAVVISTLIYGAETWTLYRTQVRLLERFHQRCLRSILNIKWHNYVSNEDVLESVASILLKQQLRWAGHVARMEDSRMPKAVLFGELKAGKQNRGALKKRYKDQKQLSLAKIPPSSWQDDCSDRQTWWSTVQKASQEFEIQRSGAAREKRQRQNDRALSQNPPSPPAAFICPRCSRTCASHISLYSHQRACNPSALLLRKIVA
;
A
#
# COMPACT_ATOMS: atom_id res chain seq x y z
N MET A 1 -16.21 -23.89 17.40
CA MET A 1 -15.23 -24.92 17.80
C MET A 1 -14.78 -25.69 16.56
N PRO A 2 -13.53 -26.19 16.50
CA PRO A 2 -12.31 -25.82 17.23
C PRO A 2 -11.36 -24.99 16.32
N SER A 3 -10.73 -23.93 16.86
CA SER A 3 -9.28 -23.87 17.11
C SER A 3 -8.43 -24.74 16.18
N ALA A 4 -7.65 -24.07 15.32
CA ALA A 4 -6.45 -24.63 14.72
C ALA A 4 -5.26 -23.85 15.29
N ASP A 5 -5.00 -24.08 16.58
CA ASP A 5 -3.63 -24.07 17.09
C ASP A 5 -2.87 -25.19 16.37
N CYS A 6 -2.00 -24.79 15.45
CA CYS A 6 -0.97 -25.66 14.90
C CYS A 6 0.36 -24.94 15.08
N TYR A 7 0.99 -25.18 16.23
CA TYR A 7 2.44 -25.26 16.27
C TYR A 7 2.89 -26.18 15.12
N THR A 8 3.59 -25.62 14.14
CA THR A 8 4.49 -26.40 13.29
C THR A 8 5.88 -25.85 13.51
N ASP A 9 6.64 -26.63 14.27
CA ASP A 9 8.06 -26.47 14.52
C ASP A 9 8.84 -26.43 13.21
N HIS A 10 9.46 -25.29 12.91
CA HIS A 10 10.75 -25.24 12.22
C HIS A 10 11.55 -24.03 12.72
N ARG A 11 12.46 -24.28 13.66
CA ARG A 11 13.64 -23.43 13.89
C ARG A 11 14.88 -24.23 13.57
N LEU A 12 15.54 -23.88 12.46
CA LEU A 12 16.99 -23.89 12.31
C LEU A 12 17.34 -23.30 10.94
N VAL A 13 18.10 -22.19 10.91
CA VAL A 13 19.17 -22.05 9.92
C VAL A 13 20.40 -21.51 10.62
N ARG A 14 21.40 -22.37 10.71
CA ARG A 14 22.78 -22.06 11.07
C ARG A 14 23.39 -21.36 9.86
N ALA A 15 23.58 -20.03 9.92
CA ALA A 15 24.21 -19.30 8.82
C ALA A 15 25.72 -19.19 9.04
N LYS A 16 26.50 -19.64 8.05
CA LYS A 16 27.92 -19.31 7.92
C LYS A 16 27.99 -17.90 7.32
N LEU A 17 28.36 -16.91 8.14
CA LEU A 17 28.37 -15.50 7.76
C LEU A 17 29.65 -15.18 6.97
N ALA A 18 29.49 -14.69 5.74
CA ALA A 18 30.57 -14.04 5.00
C ALA A 18 30.45 -12.52 5.24
N PHE A 19 31.37 -11.96 6.03
CA PHE A 19 31.46 -10.52 6.23
C PHE A 19 32.08 -9.87 5.00
N THR A 20 31.38 -8.91 4.39
CA THR A 20 32.00 -7.90 3.54
C THR A 20 32.10 -6.62 4.36
N PHE A 21 33.32 -6.27 4.75
CA PHE A 21 33.59 -5.00 5.41
C PHE A 21 33.54 -3.89 4.35
N GLU A 22 32.45 -3.12 4.33
CA GLU A 22 32.48 -1.82 3.66
C GLU A 22 33.50 -0.94 4.40
N PRO A 23 34.38 -0.20 3.69
CA PRO A 23 35.23 0.78 4.33
C PRO A 23 34.34 1.79 5.07
N PRO A 24 34.70 2.18 6.30
CA PRO A 24 33.89 3.11 7.08
C PRO A 24 33.62 4.36 6.24
N PRO A 25 32.38 4.88 6.24
CA PRO A 25 32.07 6.10 5.51
C PRO A 25 33.10 7.16 5.91
N LYS A 26 33.68 7.85 4.92
CA LYS A 26 34.68 8.91 5.14
C LYS A 26 34.27 9.70 6.37
N LYS A 27 35.09 9.67 7.43
CA LYS A 27 34.86 10.46 8.64
C LYS A 27 34.50 11.86 8.17
N LYS A 28 33.25 12.28 8.38
CA LYS A 28 32.93 13.71 8.32
C LYS A 28 33.96 14.35 9.23
N GLY A 29 34.71 15.33 8.73
CA GLY A 29 35.67 16.07 9.54
C GLY A 29 35.03 16.47 10.87
N PRO A 30 35.83 16.66 11.94
CA PRO A 30 35.31 16.87 13.29
C PRO A 30 34.15 17.87 13.27
N GLN A 31 32.96 17.41 13.66
CA GLN A 31 31.80 18.30 13.73
C GLN A 31 32.12 19.37 14.79
N THR A 32 32.20 20.62 14.37
CA THR A 32 32.41 21.74 15.29
C THR A 32 31.17 21.87 16.17
N LYS A 33 31.34 21.71 17.49
CA LYS A 33 30.26 21.89 18.46
C LYS A 33 29.74 23.32 18.37
N LYS A 34 28.43 23.49 18.16
CA LYS A 34 27.81 24.81 17.99
C LYS A 34 27.77 25.55 19.32
N LEU A 35 28.32 26.75 19.40
CA LEU A 35 28.34 27.57 20.61
C LEU A 35 26.98 28.22 20.90
N GLN A 36 26.66 28.47 22.17
CA GLN A 36 25.41 29.12 22.60
C GLN A 36 25.46 30.66 22.50
N VAL A 37 25.67 31.19 21.29
CA VAL A 37 25.86 32.63 21.04
C VAL A 37 24.69 33.50 21.56
N HIS A 38 23.47 32.97 21.62
CA HIS A 38 22.30 33.67 22.16
C HIS A 38 22.44 34.12 23.63
N ARG A 39 23.35 33.50 24.41
CA ARG A 39 23.59 33.89 25.80
C ARG A 39 24.31 35.23 25.94
N LEU A 40 24.89 35.76 24.87
CA LEU A 40 25.47 37.11 24.83
C LEU A 40 24.44 38.23 24.99
N HIS A 41 23.13 37.93 24.86
CA HIS A 41 22.10 38.90 25.21
C HIS A 41 22.03 39.21 26.71
N GLN A 42 22.67 38.39 27.56
CA GLN A 42 22.80 38.67 28.99
C GLN A 42 24.05 39.52 29.22
N PRO A 43 23.91 40.75 29.77
CA PRO A 43 25.02 41.70 29.87
C PRO A 43 26.17 41.20 30.74
N GLU A 44 25.88 40.36 31.74
CA GLU A 44 26.89 39.72 32.60
C GLU A 44 27.78 38.74 31.81
N ILE A 45 27.19 37.97 30.89
CA ILE A 45 27.91 36.98 30.08
C ILE A 45 28.72 37.68 28.99
N GLU A 46 28.18 38.76 28.42
CA GLU A 46 28.91 39.62 27.48
C GLU A 46 30.16 40.23 28.12
N ALA A 47 30.03 40.81 29.33
CA ALA A 47 31.15 41.36 30.08
C ALA A 47 32.20 40.29 30.42
N ALA A 48 31.77 39.10 30.86
CA ALA A 48 32.67 37.98 31.17
C ALA A 48 33.42 37.47 29.92
N PHE A 49 32.76 37.44 28.76
CA PHE A 49 33.40 37.05 27.50
C PHE A 49 34.43 38.09 27.04
N GLN A 50 34.10 39.38 27.12
CA GLN A 50 35.01 40.47 26.77
C GLN A 50 36.26 40.47 27.64
N ALA A 51 36.10 40.27 28.96
CA ALA A 51 37.23 40.20 29.89
C ALA A 51 38.18 39.04 29.57
N ARG A 52 37.65 37.82 29.37
CA ARG A 52 38.46 36.63 29.04
C ARG A 52 39.12 36.71 27.67
N LEU A 53 38.40 37.24 26.67
CA LEU A 53 38.96 37.42 25.34
C LEU A 53 40.09 38.46 25.35
N GLY A 54 39.90 39.55 26.12
CA GLY A 54 40.90 40.58 26.32
C GLY A 54 42.17 40.05 26.98
N GLU A 55 42.05 39.21 28.01
CA GLU A 55 43.19 38.57 28.68
C GLU A 55 44.01 37.68 27.73
N ARG A 56 43.33 36.85 26.92
CA ARG A 56 44.00 35.90 26.01
C ARG A 56 44.68 36.55 24.80
N LEU A 57 44.29 37.77 24.43
CA LEU A 57 44.82 38.49 23.28
C LEU A 57 45.96 39.47 23.65
N GLN A 58 46.41 39.51 24.91
CA GLN A 58 47.49 40.40 25.36
C GLN A 58 48.92 39.94 24.99
N HIS A 59 49.09 38.74 24.45
CA HIS A 59 50.42 38.25 24.03
C HIS A 59 50.80 38.73 22.61
N PRO A 60 52.06 39.14 22.36
CA PRO A 60 52.46 39.65 21.05
C PRO A 60 52.51 38.52 20.00
N PRO A 61 51.94 38.70 18.80
CA PRO A 61 51.92 37.66 17.79
C PRO A 61 53.31 37.44 17.15
N ASN A 62 53.68 36.17 16.95
CA ASN A 62 54.88 35.77 16.22
C ASN A 62 54.72 36.01 14.69
N ARG A 63 55.85 36.03 13.96
CA ARG A 63 56.07 36.69 12.64
C ARG A 63 55.35 36.12 11.40
N ASP A 64 54.38 35.20 11.52
CA ASP A 64 53.69 34.59 10.37
C ASP A 64 52.16 34.79 10.40
N PRO A 65 51.54 35.41 9.37
CA PRO A 65 50.09 35.69 9.33
C PRO A 65 49.19 34.45 9.47
N SER A 66 49.63 33.28 8.99
CA SER A 66 48.83 32.04 9.08
C SER A 66 48.73 31.56 10.53
N THR A 67 49.85 31.65 11.25
CA THR A 67 49.94 31.29 12.66
C THR A 67 49.14 32.28 13.53
N GLN A 68 49.21 33.58 13.23
CA GLN A 68 48.42 34.61 13.92
C GLN A 68 46.91 34.38 13.82
N TRP A 69 46.42 33.99 12.65
CA TRP A 69 45.00 33.70 12.46
C TRP A 69 44.55 32.48 13.26
N GLN A 70 45.39 31.45 13.39
CA GLN A 70 45.06 30.27 14.19
C GLN A 70 45.06 30.57 15.69
N ASP A 71 46.01 31.35 16.17
CA ASP A 71 46.08 31.75 17.58
C ASP A 71 44.86 32.59 17.95
N PHE A 72 44.50 33.58 17.11
CA PHE A 72 43.28 34.37 17.29
C PHE A 72 42.02 33.50 17.29
N LYS A 73 41.89 32.61 16.30
CA LYS A 73 40.74 31.72 16.19
C LYS A 73 40.60 30.81 17.40
N THR A 74 41.71 30.28 17.90
CA THR A 74 41.74 29.40 19.08
C THR A 74 41.36 30.17 20.34
N ALA A 75 41.95 31.35 20.56
CA ALA A 75 41.63 32.22 21.68
C ALA A 75 40.13 32.60 21.72
N VAL A 76 39.55 32.94 20.55
CA VAL A 76 38.11 33.24 20.43
C VAL A 76 37.26 32.01 20.73
N GLN A 77 37.60 30.84 20.17
CA GLN A 77 36.81 29.62 20.32
C GLN A 77 36.82 29.09 21.76
N GLU A 78 37.96 29.12 22.43
CA GLU A 78 38.08 28.64 23.81
C GLU A 78 37.44 29.62 24.80
N SER A 79 37.66 30.94 24.64
CA SER A 79 36.95 31.95 25.43
C SER A 79 35.44 31.81 25.30
N ALA A 80 34.97 31.53 24.09
CA ALA A 80 33.56 31.32 23.80
C ALA A 80 33.03 30.03 24.46
N ALA A 81 33.79 28.94 24.36
CA ALA A 81 33.44 27.65 24.94
C ALA A 81 33.36 27.72 26.47
N GLU A 82 34.27 28.43 27.13
CA GLU A 82 34.29 28.56 28.59
C GLU A 82 33.24 29.51 29.14
N THR A 83 32.79 30.50 28.36
CA THR A 83 31.90 31.56 28.86
C THR A 83 30.42 31.22 28.63
N PHE A 84 30.05 30.78 27.42
CA PHE A 84 28.64 30.45 27.12
C PHE A 84 28.39 28.96 26.84
N GLY A 85 29.44 28.14 26.73
CA GLY A 85 29.31 26.70 26.56
C GLY A 85 28.83 26.28 25.17
N PHE A 86 28.81 24.96 24.97
CA PHE A 86 28.31 24.35 23.74
C PHE A 86 26.80 24.09 23.82
N SER A 87 26.12 24.18 22.68
CA SER A 87 24.71 23.86 22.56
C SER A 87 24.53 22.35 22.75
N VAL A 88 23.84 21.96 23.83
CA VAL A 88 23.41 20.57 24.02
C VAL A 88 22.28 20.28 23.04
N ARG A 89 22.31 19.10 22.42
CA ARG A 89 21.25 18.67 21.52
C ARG A 89 20.01 18.39 22.36
N LYS A 90 19.03 19.29 22.33
CA LYS A 90 17.73 19.05 22.98
C LYS A 90 17.03 17.91 22.23
N ASN A 91 16.86 16.77 22.89
CA ASN A 91 16.00 15.71 22.38
C ASN A 91 14.55 16.24 22.35
N LYS A 92 13.84 15.97 21.26
CA LYS A 92 12.47 16.48 21.04
C LYS A 92 11.43 15.35 21.17
N ASP A 93 11.83 14.25 21.79
CA ASP A 93 11.08 12.99 21.88
C ASP A 93 11.17 12.49 23.32
N TRP A 94 10.17 11.72 23.77
CA TRP A 94 10.13 11.14 25.12
C TRP A 94 11.23 10.08 25.34
N PHE A 95 11.80 9.55 24.25
CA PHE A 95 12.83 8.53 24.27
C PHE A 95 14.20 9.12 23.96
N ASP A 96 15.15 9.02 24.90
CA ASP A 96 16.57 9.31 24.69
C ASP A 96 17.40 8.03 24.70
N GLU A 97 18.09 7.76 23.59
CA GLU A 97 18.99 6.61 23.46
C GLU A 97 20.23 6.75 24.35
N SER A 98 20.54 7.95 24.83
CA SER A 98 21.67 8.20 25.73
C SER A 98 21.28 8.15 27.21
N ASP A 99 20.02 7.85 27.54
CA ASP A 99 19.54 7.77 28.92
C ASP A 99 20.18 6.56 29.63
N PRO A 100 20.94 6.78 30.72
CA PRO A 100 21.61 5.71 31.47
C PRO A 100 20.64 4.65 32.02
N ALA A 101 19.42 5.04 32.40
CA ALA A 101 18.41 4.13 32.93
C ALA A 101 17.81 3.24 31.83
N ILE A 102 17.62 3.79 30.63
CA ILE A 102 17.16 3.02 29.47
C ILE A 102 18.26 2.05 29.00
N GLN A 103 19.51 2.50 28.97
CA GLN A 103 20.64 1.65 28.58
C GLN A 103 20.85 0.47 29.54
N ASP A 104 20.79 0.69 30.85
CA ASP A 104 20.91 -0.39 31.85
C ASP A 104 19.79 -1.46 31.69
N LEU A 105 18.56 -1.03 31.41
CA LEU A 105 17.45 -1.97 31.15
C LEU A 105 17.61 -2.74 29.83
N LEU A 106 18.14 -2.09 28.79
CA LEU A 106 18.44 -2.72 27.51
C LEU A 106 19.59 -3.71 27.62
N ASP A 107 20.65 -3.38 28.36
CA ASP A 107 21.79 -4.25 28.60
C ASP A 107 21.41 -5.48 29.42
N LYS A 108 20.57 -5.31 30.46
CA LYS A 108 19.99 -6.42 31.21
C LYS A 108 19.15 -7.34 30.32
N LYS A 109 18.29 -6.78 29.47
CA LYS A 109 17.53 -7.57 28.50
C LYS A 109 18.44 -8.31 27.52
N ARG A 110 19.47 -7.64 27.00
CA ARG A 110 20.42 -8.19 26.03
C ARG A 110 21.26 -9.31 26.63
N SER A 111 21.71 -9.16 27.88
CA SER A 111 22.43 -10.19 28.62
C SER A 111 21.57 -11.45 28.80
N CYS A 112 20.34 -11.32 29.30
CA CYS A 112 19.43 -12.46 29.47
C CYS A 112 19.03 -13.09 28.13
N TYR A 113 18.91 -12.30 27.07
CA TYR A 113 18.68 -12.82 25.71
C TYR A 113 19.85 -13.64 25.20
N ASN A 114 21.08 -13.17 25.40
CA ASN A 114 22.28 -13.92 25.04
C ASN A 114 22.33 -15.26 25.78
N HIS A 115 21.99 -15.30 27.08
CA HIS A 115 21.89 -16.54 27.83
C HIS A 115 20.79 -17.49 27.31
N LEU A 116 19.63 -16.96 26.90
CA LEU A 116 18.55 -17.74 26.27
C LEU A 116 18.97 -18.32 24.91
N LEU A 117 19.81 -17.61 24.13
CA LEU A 117 20.34 -18.11 22.86
C LEU A 117 21.24 -19.34 23.03
N PHE A 118 21.97 -19.44 24.15
CA PHE A 118 22.81 -20.61 24.44
C PHE A 118 22.02 -21.80 24.99
N LYS A 119 20.87 -21.57 25.65
CA LYS A 119 20.00 -22.62 26.22
C LYS A 119 18.51 -22.34 25.93
N PRO A 120 18.05 -22.56 24.69
CA PRO A 120 16.72 -22.15 24.25
C PRO A 120 15.59 -23.03 24.83
N ASP A 121 15.87 -24.24 25.31
CA ASP A 121 14.87 -25.15 25.87
C ASP A 121 14.79 -25.12 27.40
N ASP A 122 15.70 -24.41 28.07
CA ASP A 122 15.71 -24.28 29.52
C ASP A 122 14.56 -23.36 30.00
N PRO A 123 13.58 -23.90 30.76
CA PRO A 123 12.48 -23.10 31.31
C PRO A 123 12.98 -21.96 32.21
N ALA A 124 14.10 -22.16 32.91
CA ALA A 124 14.70 -21.15 33.77
C ALA A 124 15.29 -19.98 32.95
N ALA A 125 15.92 -20.27 31.80
CA ALA A 125 16.43 -19.23 30.89
C ALA A 125 15.29 -18.43 30.24
N LYS A 126 14.19 -19.08 29.86
CA LYS A 126 12.98 -18.42 29.35
C LYS A 126 12.35 -17.50 30.40
N ALA A 127 12.21 -17.98 31.64
CA ALA A 127 11.70 -17.20 32.76
C ALA A 127 12.61 -16.01 33.09
N ALA A 128 13.93 -16.23 33.07
CA ALA A 128 14.95 -15.21 33.32
C ALA A 128 14.96 -14.11 32.24
N TYR A 129 14.63 -14.41 30.98
CA TYR A 129 14.49 -13.41 29.92
C TYR A 129 13.15 -12.64 29.96
N LYS A 130 12.07 -13.33 30.38
CA LYS A 130 10.72 -12.73 30.45
C LYS A 130 10.65 -11.57 31.47
N LYS A 131 11.34 -11.69 32.60
CA LYS A 131 11.33 -10.69 33.68
C LYS A 131 11.94 -9.34 33.24
N PRO A 132 13.18 -9.26 32.70
CA PRO A 132 13.75 -8.03 32.15
C PRO A 132 12.94 -7.43 30.99
N CYS A 133 12.30 -8.26 30.14
CA CYS A 133 11.41 -7.76 29.09
C CYS A 133 10.20 -7.02 29.66
N SER A 134 9.56 -7.61 30.67
CA SER A 134 8.43 -6.99 31.36
C SER A 134 8.85 -5.71 32.08
N THR A 135 10.00 -5.72 32.77
CA THR A 135 10.53 -4.54 33.48
C THR A 135 10.88 -3.42 32.52
N LEU A 136 11.55 -3.71 31.40
CA LEU A 136 11.85 -2.73 30.36
C LEU A 136 10.56 -2.14 29.78
N GLN A 137 9.58 -2.98 29.46
CA GLN A 137 8.32 -2.51 28.87
C GLN A 137 7.50 -1.66 29.86
N ALA A 138 7.45 -2.05 31.13
CA ALA A 138 6.77 -1.27 32.17
C ALA A 138 7.46 0.09 32.41
N SER A 139 8.79 0.09 32.49
CA SER A 139 9.58 1.32 32.68
C SER A 139 9.45 2.28 31.50
N LEU A 140 9.55 1.77 30.26
CA LEU A 140 9.34 2.58 29.05
C LEU A 140 7.93 3.17 28.97
N ARG A 141 6.90 2.41 29.38
CA ARG A 141 5.52 2.93 29.44
C ARG A 141 5.37 4.02 30.48
N THR A 142 6.01 3.88 31.64
CA THR A 142 5.98 4.88 32.72
C THR A 142 6.65 6.16 32.23
N MET A 143 7.88 6.08 31.73
CA MET A 143 8.58 7.24 31.16
C MET A 143 7.83 7.92 30.01
N GLN A 144 7.15 7.12 29.17
CA GLN A 144 6.32 7.66 28.10
C GLN A 144 5.10 8.42 28.66
N ASN A 145 4.41 7.84 29.66
CA ASN A 145 3.25 8.48 30.28
C ASN A 145 3.64 9.75 31.05
N ASP A 146 4.69 9.68 31.88
CA ASP A 146 5.19 10.83 32.65
C ASP A 146 5.55 12.01 31.73
N TRP A 147 6.16 11.72 30.57
CA TRP A 147 6.45 12.73 29.58
C TRP A 147 5.19 13.35 28.96
N TRP A 148 4.16 12.54 28.68
CA TRP A 148 2.89 13.04 28.15
C TRP A 148 2.12 13.86 29.19
N GLU A 149 2.13 13.44 30.46
CA GLU A 149 1.55 14.19 31.58
C GLU A 149 2.28 15.53 31.75
N GLU A 150 3.62 15.53 31.81
CA GLU A 150 4.41 16.76 31.93
C GLU A 150 4.20 17.71 30.73
N MET A 151 4.07 17.17 29.50
CA MET A 151 3.79 17.99 28.31
C MET A 151 2.37 18.54 28.30
N ALA A 152 1.38 17.77 28.79
CA ALA A 152 0.01 18.24 28.94
C ALA A 152 -0.06 19.39 29.95
N ASP A 153 0.52 19.19 31.15
CA ASP A 153 0.56 20.19 32.23
C ASP A 153 1.25 21.48 31.77
N LYS A 154 2.39 21.38 31.07
CA LYS A 154 3.09 22.55 30.53
C LYS A 154 2.29 23.27 29.45
N THR A 155 1.60 22.54 28.59
CA THR A 155 0.81 23.14 27.50
C THR A 155 -0.41 23.87 28.04
N GLU A 156 -1.08 23.29 29.04
CA GLU A 156 -2.17 23.91 29.78
C GLU A 156 -1.68 25.17 30.52
N LEU A 157 -0.58 25.08 31.27
CA LEU A 157 0.03 26.21 31.96
C LEU A 157 0.42 27.36 31.02
N TYR A 158 1.00 27.07 29.84
CA TYR A 158 1.35 28.12 28.88
C TYR A 158 0.13 28.76 28.21
N SER A 159 -0.96 28.00 28.06
CA SER A 159 -2.24 28.53 27.60
C SER A 159 -2.82 29.49 28.64
N ASP A 160 -2.85 29.08 29.91
CA ASP A 160 -3.42 29.86 31.02
C ASP A 160 -2.64 31.16 31.28
N LEU A 161 -1.31 31.12 31.12
CA LEU A 161 -0.44 32.29 31.28
C LEU A 161 -0.37 33.19 30.02
N GLY A 162 -1.06 32.84 28.93
CA GLY A 162 -1.05 33.62 27.68
C GLY A 162 0.32 33.63 26.96
N LEU A 163 1.22 32.70 27.28
CA LEU A 163 2.57 32.61 26.72
C LEU A 163 2.55 31.93 25.34
N THR A 164 2.00 32.64 24.35
CA THR A 164 1.75 32.13 22.99
C THR A 164 2.96 31.46 22.34
N ARG A 165 4.17 32.02 22.46
CA ARG A 165 5.39 31.43 21.88
C ARG A 165 5.77 30.10 22.54
N ALA A 166 5.69 30.02 23.88
CA ALA A 166 5.99 28.80 24.63
C ALA A 166 4.93 27.73 24.38
N PHE A 167 3.65 28.13 24.30
CA PHE A 167 2.53 27.28 23.91
C PHE A 167 2.73 26.68 22.50
N PHE A 168 3.06 27.50 21.50
CA PHE A 168 3.33 26.99 20.14
C PHE A 168 4.60 26.15 20.06
N GLU A 169 5.61 26.40 20.88
CA GLU A 169 6.80 25.54 20.98
C GLU A 169 6.47 24.17 21.62
N ALA A 170 5.61 24.14 22.65
CA ALA A 170 5.09 22.91 23.27
C ALA A 170 4.20 22.11 22.30
N LEU A 171 3.26 22.79 21.61
CA LEU A 171 2.46 22.17 20.54
C LEU A 171 3.32 21.63 19.41
N LYS A 172 4.44 22.28 19.08
CA LYS A 172 5.37 21.79 18.05
C LYS A 172 6.19 20.58 18.51
N ALA A 173 6.34 20.36 19.83
CA ALA A 173 6.89 19.13 20.39
C ALA A 173 5.85 17.99 20.37
N ILE A 174 4.58 18.31 20.66
CA ILE A 174 3.44 17.37 20.62
C ILE A 174 3.10 16.93 19.18
N TYR A 175 3.07 17.87 18.23
CA TYR A 175 2.75 17.65 16.81
C TYR A 175 3.98 17.49 15.91
N GLY A 176 5.18 17.50 16.48
CA GLY A 176 6.44 17.46 15.75
C GLY A 176 6.63 16.18 14.95
N SER A 177 6.43 16.26 13.62
CA SER A 177 6.57 15.20 12.61
C SER A 177 6.11 13.80 13.05
N LEU A 178 4.88 13.46 12.67
CA LEU A 178 4.32 12.10 12.63
C LEU A 178 5.27 11.00 12.10
N PHE A 179 6.26 11.39 11.29
CA PHE A 179 7.42 10.58 10.94
C PHE A 179 8.69 11.35 11.28
N ASN A 180 9.28 11.12 12.45
CA ASN A 180 10.71 11.37 12.58
C ASN A 180 11.39 10.32 11.68
N LEU A 181 11.69 10.66 10.43
CA LEU A 181 12.38 9.77 9.48
C LEU A 181 13.73 9.29 10.02
N ARG A 182 14.29 9.92 11.06
CA ARG A 182 15.44 9.40 11.81
C ARG A 182 15.14 8.15 12.63
N ARG A 183 13.88 7.86 12.94
CA ARG A 183 13.40 6.63 13.58
C ARG A 183 13.39 5.44 12.60
N LEU A 184 13.39 5.71 11.29
CA LEU A 184 13.69 4.76 10.21
C LEU A 184 15.20 4.72 9.87
N LEU A 185 16.01 5.62 10.45
CA LEU A 185 17.47 5.62 10.34
C LEU A 185 18.16 5.14 11.63
N SER A 186 17.42 4.89 12.71
CA SER A 186 17.94 4.15 13.84
C SER A 186 18.05 2.70 13.39
N HIS A 187 19.27 2.25 13.07
CA HIS A 187 19.57 0.86 12.70
C HIS A 187 18.99 -0.18 13.69
N THR A 188 18.60 0.24 14.89
CA THR A 188 17.99 -0.56 15.96
C THR A 188 16.48 -0.85 15.79
N LYS A 189 15.74 -0.17 14.88
CA LYS A 189 14.28 -0.35 14.68
C LYS A 189 13.85 -0.74 13.27
N THR A 190 14.78 -0.82 12.32
CA THR A 190 14.53 -1.26 10.95
C THR A 190 15.23 -2.59 10.68
N MET A 191 14.48 -3.59 10.22
CA MET A 191 15.03 -4.87 9.79
C MET A 191 15.17 -4.89 8.27
N GLU A 192 16.35 -5.27 7.78
CA GLU A 192 16.52 -5.63 6.38
C GLU A 192 16.18 -7.10 6.22
N GLN A 193 15.26 -7.41 5.30
CA GLN A 193 14.86 -8.76 5.01
C GLN A 193 14.94 -9.00 3.51
N LEU A 194 15.75 -9.99 3.11
CA LEU A 194 15.81 -10.48 1.75
C LEU A 194 14.83 -11.64 1.61
N ILE A 195 13.90 -11.55 0.66
CA ILE A 195 12.98 -12.64 0.34
C ILE A 195 13.64 -13.48 -0.75
N MET A 196 14.03 -14.70 -0.39
CA MET A 196 14.79 -15.62 -1.25
C MET A 196 13.92 -16.75 -1.79
N GLU A 197 12.89 -17.15 -1.06
CA GLU A 197 12.05 -18.30 -1.40
C GLU A 197 10.58 -18.05 -1.04
N LEU A 198 9.69 -18.57 -1.87
CA LEU A 198 8.25 -18.67 -1.64
C LEU A 198 7.87 -20.13 -1.83
N LEU A 199 7.61 -20.81 -0.72
CA LEU A 199 7.34 -22.25 -0.69
C LEU A 199 5.85 -22.51 -0.43
N PHE A 200 5.25 -23.39 -1.23
CA PHE A 200 3.90 -23.87 -1.03
C PHE A 200 3.77 -25.32 -1.50
N ALA A 201 3.68 -26.26 -0.56
CA ALA A 201 3.70 -27.69 -0.87
C ALA A 201 4.91 -28.07 -1.75
N ASP A 202 4.67 -28.61 -2.95
CA ASP A 202 5.69 -28.93 -3.94
C ASP A 202 6.09 -27.75 -4.84
N ASP A 203 5.31 -26.66 -4.85
CA ASP A 203 5.60 -25.46 -5.63
C ASP A 203 6.58 -24.55 -4.88
N CYS A 204 7.69 -24.23 -5.54
CA CYS A 204 8.74 -23.35 -5.01
C CYS A 204 9.05 -22.24 -6.02
N ALA A 205 9.08 -20.98 -5.56
CA ALA A 205 9.57 -19.85 -6.33
C ALA A 205 10.77 -19.22 -5.62
N LEU A 206 11.91 -19.24 -6.31
CA LEU A 206 13.18 -18.71 -5.82
C LEU A 206 13.42 -17.31 -6.39
N LEU A 207 13.92 -16.40 -5.56
CA LEU A 207 14.02 -14.97 -5.85
C LEU A 207 15.43 -14.47 -5.55
N ALA A 208 16.01 -13.72 -6.49
CA ALA A 208 17.28 -13.05 -6.28
C ALA A 208 17.36 -11.75 -7.08
N HIS A 209 18.24 -10.85 -6.67
CA HIS A 209 18.47 -9.57 -7.37
C HIS A 209 19.47 -9.70 -8.53
N THR A 210 20.29 -10.75 -8.55
CA THR A 210 21.30 -10.99 -9.59
C THR A 210 21.23 -12.43 -10.06
N GLU A 211 21.62 -12.64 -11.32
CA GLU A 211 21.68 -13.97 -11.94
C GLU A 211 22.64 -14.91 -11.18
N VAL A 212 23.81 -14.40 -10.77
CA VAL A 212 24.79 -15.16 -9.97
C VAL A 212 24.19 -15.59 -8.64
N ALA A 213 23.44 -14.70 -7.96
CA ALA A 213 22.80 -15.05 -6.71
C ALA A 213 21.67 -16.07 -6.91
N LEU A 214 20.92 -15.97 -8.01
CA LEU A 214 19.89 -16.95 -8.37
C LEU A 214 20.51 -18.32 -8.64
N GLN A 215 21.59 -18.38 -9.42
CA GLN A 215 22.31 -19.62 -9.71
C GLN A 215 22.78 -20.31 -8.42
N ASN A 216 23.48 -19.56 -7.55
CA ASN A 216 23.92 -20.08 -6.25
C ASN A 216 22.74 -20.64 -5.45
N LEU A 217 21.63 -19.90 -5.39
CA LEU A 217 20.46 -20.28 -4.59
C LEU A 217 19.80 -21.56 -5.16
N VAL A 218 19.70 -21.67 -6.48
CA VAL A 218 19.20 -22.85 -7.18
C VAL A 218 20.12 -24.07 -6.99
N ASP A 219 21.45 -23.87 -7.01
CA ASP A 219 22.42 -24.95 -6.77
C ASP A 219 22.29 -25.52 -5.36
N HIS A 220 22.23 -24.65 -4.35
CA HIS A 220 22.03 -25.07 -2.96
C HIS A 220 20.65 -25.73 -2.77
N PHE A 221 19.61 -25.23 -3.44
CA PHE A 221 18.28 -25.84 -3.40
C PHE A 221 18.27 -27.23 -4.05
N SER A 222 18.98 -27.41 -5.17
CA SER A 222 19.15 -28.71 -5.84
C SER A 222 19.91 -29.71 -4.97
N GLU A 223 21.03 -29.28 -4.38
CA GLU A 223 21.83 -30.13 -3.48
C GLU A 223 21.03 -30.56 -2.26
N ALA A 224 20.33 -29.61 -1.61
CA ALA A 224 19.46 -29.91 -0.48
C ALA A 224 18.32 -30.87 -0.89
N SER A 225 17.65 -30.62 -2.01
CA SER A 225 16.57 -31.48 -2.52
C SER A 225 17.05 -32.92 -2.70
N LYS A 226 18.23 -33.12 -3.32
CA LYS A 226 18.84 -34.45 -3.49
C LYS A 226 19.20 -35.10 -2.17
N ALA A 227 19.72 -34.34 -1.20
CA ALA A 227 20.02 -34.85 0.14
C ALA A 227 18.75 -35.37 0.86
N PHE A 228 17.60 -34.78 0.57
CA PHE A 228 16.28 -35.25 1.06
C PHE A 228 15.64 -36.33 0.16
N GLY A 229 16.33 -36.79 -0.90
CA GLY A 229 15.79 -37.78 -1.83
C GLY A 229 14.70 -37.24 -2.77
N LEU A 230 14.64 -35.92 -2.95
CA LEU A 230 13.70 -35.25 -3.85
C LEU A 230 14.36 -34.91 -5.20
N THR A 231 13.57 -34.98 -6.27
CA THR A 231 14.00 -34.66 -7.63
C THR A 231 13.26 -33.44 -8.16
N ILE A 232 14.01 -32.45 -8.62
CA ILE A 232 13.45 -31.24 -9.25
C ILE A 232 12.94 -31.59 -10.65
N SER A 233 11.68 -31.24 -10.95
CA SER A 233 11.09 -31.45 -12.26
C SER A 233 11.55 -30.38 -13.27
N LEU A 234 12.68 -30.61 -13.94
CA LEU A 234 13.25 -29.69 -14.93
C LEU A 234 12.27 -29.26 -16.03
N LYS A 235 11.32 -30.13 -16.40
CA LYS A 235 10.28 -29.83 -17.39
C LYS A 235 9.28 -28.76 -16.91
N LYS A 236 9.02 -28.70 -15.61
CA LYS A 236 8.10 -27.72 -15.00
C LYS A 236 8.83 -26.47 -14.52
N THR A 237 10.14 -26.55 -14.30
CA THR A 237 10.93 -25.43 -13.84
C THR A 237 11.07 -24.38 -14.94
N GLU A 238 10.71 -23.15 -14.60
CA GLU A 238 10.79 -21.98 -15.48
C GLU A 238 11.58 -20.88 -14.78
N VAL A 239 12.21 -20.00 -15.56
CA VAL A 239 12.95 -18.85 -15.04
C VAL A 239 12.39 -17.58 -15.66
N LEU A 240 12.07 -16.60 -14.81
CA LEU A 240 11.64 -15.27 -15.21
C LEU A 240 12.72 -14.25 -14.87
N PHE A 241 13.12 -13.45 -15.85
CA PHE A 241 13.94 -12.27 -15.62
C PHE A 241 13.12 -11.00 -15.81
N GLN A 242 13.15 -10.12 -14.82
CA GLN A 242 12.49 -8.82 -14.86
C GLN A 242 13.56 -7.72 -15.00
N PRO A 243 13.83 -7.21 -16.21
CA PRO A 243 14.84 -6.17 -16.42
C PRO A 243 14.45 -4.87 -15.69
N ALA A 244 15.46 -4.06 -15.34
CA ALA A 244 15.18 -2.71 -14.88
C ALA A 244 14.49 -1.91 -16.01
N PRO A 245 13.67 -0.90 -15.69
CA PRO A 245 13.02 -0.11 -16.74
C PRO A 245 14.06 0.45 -17.72
N LEU A 246 13.74 0.42 -19.02
CA LEU A 246 14.61 0.86 -20.12
C LEU A 246 15.84 -0.02 -20.40
N GLN A 247 15.99 -1.16 -19.70
CA GLN A 247 16.95 -2.18 -20.10
C GLN A 247 16.31 -3.15 -21.10
N ASN A 248 17.12 -3.61 -22.06
CA ASN A 248 16.71 -4.67 -22.97
C ASN A 248 16.57 -5.98 -22.19
N TYR A 249 15.61 -6.79 -22.60
CA TYR A 249 15.46 -8.14 -22.06
C TYR A 249 16.60 -9.03 -22.56
N THR A 250 17.35 -9.59 -21.61
CA THR A 250 18.36 -10.62 -21.86
C THR A 250 17.96 -11.85 -21.04
N PRO A 251 17.68 -13.01 -21.67
CA PRO A 251 17.35 -14.22 -20.95
C PRO A 251 18.46 -14.58 -19.94
N PRO A 252 18.11 -14.93 -18.70
CA PRO A 252 19.10 -15.34 -17.71
C PRO A 252 19.61 -16.73 -18.03
N HIS A 253 20.91 -16.97 -17.86
CA HIS A 253 21.55 -18.25 -18.05
C HIS A 253 21.67 -18.99 -16.70
N ILE A 254 20.57 -19.64 -16.32
CA ILE A 254 20.50 -20.49 -15.12
C ILE A 254 20.61 -21.96 -15.54
N THR A 255 21.37 -22.76 -14.79
CA THR A 255 21.47 -24.20 -14.97
C THR A 255 21.09 -24.95 -13.70
N ILE A 256 20.46 -26.12 -13.86
CA ILE A 256 20.16 -27.07 -12.79
C ILE A 256 20.68 -28.41 -13.27
N ASP A 257 21.68 -28.96 -12.58
CA ASP A 257 22.29 -30.24 -12.95
C ASP A 257 22.77 -30.31 -14.41
N GLY A 258 23.33 -29.18 -14.90
CA GLY A 258 23.80 -29.05 -16.28
C GLY A 258 22.69 -28.82 -17.32
N THR A 259 21.41 -28.77 -16.92
CA THR A 259 20.28 -28.49 -17.81
C THR A 259 19.80 -27.05 -17.63
N THR A 260 19.51 -26.34 -18.73
CA THR A 260 18.96 -24.99 -18.68
C THR A 260 17.42 -25.02 -18.61
N PRO A 261 16.79 -24.45 -17.57
CA PRO A 261 15.34 -24.33 -17.52
C PRO A 261 14.80 -23.35 -18.57
N ASN A 262 13.51 -23.44 -18.87
CA ASN A 262 12.88 -22.55 -19.84
C ASN A 262 12.83 -21.10 -19.32
N SER A 263 13.40 -20.16 -20.08
CA SER A 263 13.21 -18.74 -19.84
C SER A 263 11.85 -18.28 -20.35
N VAL A 264 11.02 -17.70 -19.47
CA VAL A 264 9.64 -17.29 -19.78
C VAL A 264 9.42 -15.80 -19.57
N GLU A 265 8.53 -15.21 -20.38
CA GLU A 265 8.06 -13.83 -20.18
C GLU A 265 6.93 -13.74 -19.16
N HIS A 266 6.24 -14.85 -18.92
CA HIS A 266 5.08 -14.96 -18.04
C HIS A 266 5.26 -16.17 -17.14
N PHE A 267 5.40 -15.94 -15.84
CA PHE A 267 5.62 -16.98 -14.84
C PHE A 267 4.35 -17.16 -14.02
N THR A 268 3.86 -18.39 -13.89
CA THR A 268 2.65 -18.69 -13.10
C THR A 268 3.03 -19.28 -11.76
N TYR A 269 2.61 -18.64 -10.67
CA TYR A 269 2.79 -19.14 -9.30
C TYR A 269 1.48 -19.08 -8.53
N LEU A 270 1.04 -20.22 -7.97
CA LEU A 270 -0.24 -20.37 -7.26
C LEU A 270 -1.43 -19.79 -8.02
N GLY A 271 -1.41 -19.96 -9.34
CA GLY A 271 -2.43 -19.50 -10.26
C GLY A 271 -2.36 -18.02 -10.65
N SER A 272 -1.50 -17.21 -10.03
CA SER A 272 -1.25 -15.81 -10.40
C SER A 272 -0.12 -15.72 -11.42
N VAL A 273 -0.25 -14.81 -12.39
CA VAL A 273 0.74 -14.65 -13.46
C VAL A 273 1.58 -13.38 -13.24
N MET A 274 2.89 -13.55 -13.19
CA MET A 274 3.86 -12.45 -13.15
C MET A 274 4.48 -12.27 -14.54
N SER A 275 4.61 -11.03 -15.00
CA SER A 275 5.24 -10.72 -16.28
C SER A 275 6.63 -10.08 -16.08
N ASN A 276 7.49 -10.24 -17.08
CA ASN A 276 8.83 -9.61 -17.12
C ASN A 276 8.79 -8.07 -17.16
N ASP A 277 7.66 -7.46 -17.54
CA ASP A 277 7.46 -6.02 -17.56
C ASP A 277 6.73 -5.49 -16.31
N ALA A 278 6.43 -6.36 -15.34
CA ALA A 278 5.68 -6.08 -14.11
C ALA A 278 4.32 -5.40 -14.38
N THR A 279 3.61 -5.86 -15.41
CA THR A 279 2.22 -5.48 -15.71
C THR A 279 1.27 -6.59 -15.29
N ILE A 280 0.05 -6.19 -14.93
CA ILE A 280 -0.97 -7.13 -14.44
C ILE A 280 -1.87 -7.65 -15.56
N ASP A 281 -1.71 -7.15 -16.79
CA ASP A 281 -2.63 -7.40 -17.89
C ASP A 281 -2.76 -8.89 -18.22
N LYS A 282 -1.66 -9.65 -18.16
CA LYS A 282 -1.71 -11.10 -18.37
C LYS A 282 -2.39 -11.88 -17.26
N ASP A 283 -2.24 -11.47 -16.00
CA ASP A 283 -2.98 -12.10 -14.91
C ASP A 283 -4.49 -11.83 -15.07
N LEU A 284 -4.85 -10.58 -15.42
CA LEU A 284 -6.23 -10.20 -15.71
C LEU A 284 -6.83 -10.98 -16.88
N ASP A 285 -6.11 -11.10 -18.00
CA ASP A 285 -6.53 -11.88 -19.17
C ASP A 285 -6.77 -13.34 -18.80
N ASN A 286 -5.88 -13.93 -17.99
CA ASN A 286 -6.02 -15.30 -17.51
C ASN A 286 -7.28 -15.48 -16.64
N ARG A 287 -7.53 -14.55 -15.69
CA ARG A 287 -8.75 -14.59 -14.85
C ARG A 287 -10.01 -14.36 -15.65
N LEU A 288 -9.98 -13.44 -16.61
CA LEU A 288 -11.09 -13.16 -17.49
C LEU A 288 -11.44 -14.37 -18.35
N SER A 289 -10.42 -15.04 -18.90
CA SER A 289 -10.57 -16.26 -19.68
C SER A 289 -11.21 -17.36 -18.83
N LYS A 290 -10.64 -17.66 -17.64
CA LYS A 290 -11.19 -18.67 -16.72
C LYS A 290 -12.62 -18.37 -16.29
N ALA A 291 -12.92 -17.12 -15.92
CA ALA A 291 -14.27 -16.70 -15.53
C ALA A 291 -15.25 -16.81 -16.71
N SER A 292 -14.82 -16.43 -17.92
CA SER A 292 -15.61 -16.55 -19.15
C SER A 292 -15.92 -18.01 -19.47
N SER A 293 -14.93 -18.90 -19.39
CA SER A 293 -15.12 -20.35 -19.55
C SER A 293 -16.08 -20.92 -18.51
N SER A 294 -15.93 -20.56 -17.23
CA SER A 294 -16.84 -20.97 -16.16
C SER A 294 -18.27 -20.49 -16.41
N PHE A 295 -18.44 -19.24 -16.84
CA PHE A 295 -19.74 -18.70 -17.22
C PHE A 295 -20.35 -19.48 -18.39
N GLY A 296 -19.58 -19.72 -19.46
CA GLY A 296 -20.04 -20.44 -20.65
C GLY A 296 -20.48 -21.87 -20.34
N ARG A 297 -19.72 -22.62 -19.53
CA ARG A 297 -20.06 -24.00 -19.11
C ARG A 297 -21.41 -24.09 -18.38
N LEU A 298 -21.79 -23.04 -17.66
CA LEU A 298 -23.05 -22.98 -16.90
C LEU A 298 -24.23 -22.41 -17.72
N TYR A 299 -24.01 -22.00 -18.97
CA TYR A 299 -25.03 -21.30 -19.76
C TYR A 299 -26.32 -22.09 -19.94
N LYS A 300 -26.25 -23.31 -20.47
CA LYS A 300 -27.44 -24.13 -20.72
C LYS A 300 -28.14 -24.55 -19.42
N ARG A 301 -27.36 -24.92 -18.40
CA ARG A 301 -27.88 -25.51 -17.15
C ARG A 301 -28.41 -24.49 -16.16
N VAL A 302 -27.82 -23.29 -16.12
CA VAL A 302 -28.11 -22.29 -15.09
C VAL A 302 -28.68 -21.01 -15.70
N TRP A 303 -27.98 -20.37 -16.63
CA TRP A 303 -28.35 -19.04 -17.13
C TRP A 303 -29.61 -19.08 -17.99
N ASN A 304 -29.69 -20.01 -18.93
CA ASN A 304 -30.82 -20.20 -19.83
C ASN A 304 -31.94 -21.10 -19.26
N SER A 305 -31.80 -21.59 -18.03
CA SER A 305 -32.83 -22.43 -17.42
C SER A 305 -34.00 -21.59 -16.90
N HIS A 306 -35.21 -21.95 -17.30
CA HIS A 306 -36.45 -21.31 -16.82
C HIS A 306 -36.92 -21.85 -15.47
N SER A 307 -36.44 -23.03 -15.06
CA SER A 307 -36.83 -23.65 -13.78
C SER A 307 -36.11 -23.05 -12.57
N LEU A 308 -35.01 -22.32 -12.78
CA LEU A 308 -34.22 -21.73 -11.71
C LEU A 308 -34.65 -20.29 -11.42
N ARG A 309 -34.89 -20.00 -10.13
CA ARG A 309 -35.14 -18.64 -9.64
C ARG A 309 -33.92 -17.76 -9.89
N LEU A 310 -34.17 -16.48 -10.20
CA LEU A 310 -33.12 -15.49 -10.41
C LEU A 310 -32.17 -15.37 -9.21
N THR A 311 -32.70 -15.43 -8.00
CA THR A 311 -31.90 -15.39 -6.76
C THR A 311 -30.88 -16.52 -6.71
N THR A 312 -31.26 -17.74 -7.11
CA THR A 312 -30.35 -18.88 -7.23
C THR A 312 -29.31 -18.66 -8.32
N LYS A 313 -29.70 -18.16 -9.50
CA LYS A 313 -28.75 -17.84 -10.57
C LYS A 313 -27.69 -16.82 -10.12
N ILE A 314 -28.10 -15.76 -9.42
CA ILE A 314 -27.17 -14.76 -8.88
C ILE A 314 -26.24 -15.35 -7.81
N LYS A 315 -26.74 -16.25 -6.95
CA LYS A 315 -25.88 -16.97 -5.98
C LYS A 315 -24.83 -17.83 -6.68
N VAL A 316 -25.21 -18.61 -7.69
CA VAL A 316 -24.27 -19.43 -8.48
C VAL A 316 -23.26 -18.54 -9.21
N TYR A 317 -23.71 -17.44 -9.79
CA TYR A 317 -22.85 -16.48 -10.48
C TYR A 317 -21.78 -15.90 -9.55
N ARG A 318 -22.18 -15.45 -8.35
CA ARG A 318 -21.24 -14.94 -7.33
C ARG A 318 -20.28 -16.03 -6.85
N ALA A 319 -20.78 -17.23 -6.61
CA ALA A 319 -20.01 -18.33 -6.05
C ALA A 319 -18.98 -18.93 -7.02
N VAL A 320 -19.27 -18.94 -8.33
CA VAL A 320 -18.41 -19.59 -9.32
C VAL A 320 -17.70 -18.60 -10.22
N VAL A 321 -18.42 -17.64 -10.82
CA VAL A 321 -17.86 -16.78 -11.86
C VAL A 321 -17.15 -15.59 -11.25
N ILE A 322 -17.77 -14.91 -10.27
CA ILE A 322 -17.12 -13.80 -9.58
C ILE A 322 -15.90 -14.28 -8.81
N SER A 323 -16.04 -15.31 -7.97
CA SER A 323 -14.90 -15.88 -7.23
C SER A 323 -13.71 -16.24 -8.14
N THR A 324 -13.97 -16.79 -9.34
CA THR A 324 -12.92 -17.06 -10.34
C THR A 324 -12.30 -15.78 -10.91
N LEU A 325 -13.14 -14.77 -11.20
CA LEU A 325 -12.73 -13.50 -11.79
C LEU A 325 -11.86 -12.67 -10.84
N ILE A 326 -12.22 -12.60 -9.56
CA ILE A 326 -11.57 -11.76 -8.54
C ILE A 326 -10.56 -12.54 -7.68
N TYR A 327 -10.18 -13.75 -8.08
CA TYR A 327 -9.14 -14.48 -7.36
C TYR A 327 -7.81 -13.72 -7.44
N GLY A 328 -7.22 -13.42 -6.28
CA GLY A 328 -5.97 -12.65 -6.17
C GLY A 328 -6.17 -11.14 -6.28
N ALA A 329 -7.41 -10.65 -6.40
CA ALA A 329 -7.69 -9.23 -6.56
C ALA A 329 -7.30 -8.37 -5.35
N GLU A 330 -7.09 -9.00 -4.20
CA GLU A 330 -6.61 -8.40 -2.96
C GLU A 330 -5.33 -7.58 -3.16
N THR A 331 -4.43 -8.04 -4.04
CA THR A 331 -3.09 -7.45 -4.24
C THR A 331 -2.98 -6.68 -5.56
N TRP A 332 -4.03 -6.67 -6.37
CA TRP A 332 -4.02 -6.05 -7.70
C TRP A 332 -3.90 -4.51 -7.65
N THR A 333 -2.98 -3.97 -8.44
CA THR A 333 -2.78 -2.53 -8.65
C THR A 333 -3.40 -2.07 -9.97
N LEU A 334 -4.73 -1.93 -10.00
CA LEU A 334 -5.46 -1.69 -11.25
C LEU A 334 -5.49 -0.23 -11.71
N TYR A 335 -5.32 -0.04 -13.02
CA TYR A 335 -5.64 1.19 -13.73
C TYR A 335 -7.12 1.28 -14.10
N ARG A 336 -7.57 2.49 -14.45
CA ARG A 336 -8.98 2.74 -14.85
C ARG A 336 -9.40 1.91 -16.07
N THR A 337 -8.49 1.65 -16.99
CA THR A 337 -8.73 0.84 -18.19
C THR A 337 -9.04 -0.62 -17.84
N GLN A 338 -8.26 -1.20 -16.93
CA GLN A 338 -8.41 -2.57 -16.44
C GLN A 338 -9.71 -2.74 -15.64
N VAL A 339 -10.04 -1.79 -14.75
CA VAL A 339 -11.34 -1.82 -14.03
C VAL A 339 -12.51 -1.78 -15.01
N ARG A 340 -12.44 -0.94 -16.07
CA ARG A 340 -13.47 -0.90 -17.11
C ARG A 340 -13.58 -2.22 -17.88
N LEU A 341 -12.47 -2.92 -18.11
CA LEU A 341 -12.48 -4.24 -18.74
C LEU A 341 -13.27 -5.25 -17.91
N LEU A 342 -12.96 -5.34 -16.61
CA LEU A 342 -13.67 -6.20 -15.67
C LEU A 342 -15.16 -5.85 -15.56
N GLU A 343 -15.48 -4.56 -15.51
CA GLU A 343 -16.85 -4.07 -15.45
C GLU A 343 -17.63 -4.46 -16.71
N ARG A 344 -17.04 -4.32 -17.92
CA ARG A 344 -17.69 -4.75 -19.17
C ARG A 344 -18.04 -6.24 -19.16
N PHE A 345 -17.13 -7.08 -18.69
CA PHE A 345 -17.37 -8.51 -18.58
C PHE A 345 -18.50 -8.82 -17.61
N HIS A 346 -18.46 -8.23 -16.43
CA HIS A 346 -19.46 -8.42 -15.39
C HIS A 346 -20.86 -7.98 -15.85
N GLN A 347 -20.96 -6.80 -16.45
CA GLN A 347 -22.21 -6.28 -17.00
C GLN A 347 -22.76 -7.19 -18.10
N ARG A 348 -21.90 -7.71 -18.99
CA ARG A 348 -22.31 -8.68 -20.01
C ARG A 348 -22.90 -9.95 -19.37
N CYS A 349 -22.25 -10.51 -18.37
CA CYS A 349 -22.73 -11.69 -17.65
C CYS A 349 -24.07 -11.42 -16.95
N LEU A 350 -24.19 -10.32 -16.20
CA LEU A 350 -25.40 -9.96 -15.48
C LEU A 350 -26.58 -9.71 -16.42
N ARG A 351 -26.38 -8.99 -17.52
CA ARG A 351 -27.44 -8.77 -18.51
C ARG A 351 -27.91 -10.06 -19.16
N SER A 352 -27.00 -11.02 -19.38
CA SER A 352 -27.36 -12.37 -19.84
C SER A 352 -28.18 -13.14 -18.81
N ILE A 353 -27.81 -13.10 -17.52
CA ILE A 353 -28.55 -13.78 -16.44
C ILE A 353 -29.95 -13.15 -16.25
N LEU A 354 -30.04 -11.83 -16.32
CA LEU A 354 -31.27 -11.06 -16.15
C LEU A 354 -32.14 -11.01 -17.43
N ASN A 355 -31.68 -11.61 -18.53
CA ASN A 355 -32.33 -11.57 -19.84
C ASN A 355 -32.65 -10.14 -20.32
N ILE A 356 -31.74 -9.19 -20.04
CA ILE A 356 -31.90 -7.79 -20.43
C ILE A 356 -31.46 -7.62 -21.88
N LYS A 357 -32.44 -7.33 -22.74
CA LYS A 357 -32.22 -7.08 -24.17
C LYS A 357 -31.92 -5.60 -24.44
N TRP A 358 -31.40 -5.31 -25.63
CA TRP A 358 -31.05 -3.94 -26.03
C TRP A 358 -32.26 -2.98 -26.01
N HIS A 359 -33.44 -3.46 -26.40
CA HIS A 359 -34.69 -2.69 -26.42
C HIS A 359 -35.34 -2.50 -25.05
N ASN A 360 -34.75 -3.03 -23.96
CA ASN A 360 -35.25 -2.78 -22.60
C ASN A 360 -34.76 -1.43 -22.06
N TYR A 361 -33.81 -0.77 -22.74
CA TYR A 361 -33.23 0.53 -22.35
C TYR A 361 -32.73 0.62 -20.89
N VAL A 362 -32.42 -0.53 -20.27
CA VAL A 362 -31.89 -0.60 -18.90
C VAL A 362 -30.43 -0.19 -18.89
N SER A 363 -30.10 0.77 -18.04
CA SER A 363 -28.74 1.27 -17.90
C SER A 363 -27.86 0.37 -17.02
N ASN A 364 -26.54 0.47 -17.15
CA ASN A 364 -25.61 -0.38 -16.41
C ASN A 364 -25.59 -0.07 -14.90
N GLU A 365 -26.03 1.13 -14.52
CA GLU A 365 -26.14 1.63 -13.16
C GLU A 365 -27.36 1.05 -12.44
N ASP A 366 -28.36 0.59 -13.20
CA ASP A 366 -29.56 -0.05 -12.67
C ASP A 366 -29.42 -1.59 -12.64
N VAL A 367 -28.30 -2.11 -13.16
CA VAL A 367 -27.87 -3.49 -12.99
C VAL A 367 -27.20 -3.64 -11.61
N LEU A 368 -27.15 -4.87 -11.07
CA LEU A 368 -26.57 -5.19 -9.75
C LEU A 368 -25.17 -4.59 -9.50
N GLU A 369 -24.74 -4.63 -8.23
CA GLU A 369 -23.43 -4.17 -7.69
C GLU A 369 -22.25 -4.25 -8.66
N SER A 370 -21.50 -3.15 -8.84
CA SER A 370 -20.32 -3.08 -9.70
C SER A 370 -19.14 -3.91 -9.21
N VAL A 371 -18.31 -4.38 -10.17
CA VAL A 371 -17.04 -5.06 -9.86
C VAL A 371 -16.09 -4.15 -9.10
N ALA A 372 -16.08 -2.85 -9.39
CA ALA A 372 -15.23 -1.90 -8.69
C ALA A 372 -15.51 -1.89 -7.18
N SER A 373 -16.78 -2.04 -6.79
CA SER A 373 -17.22 -2.09 -5.40
C SER A 373 -16.83 -3.41 -4.73
N ILE A 374 -16.97 -4.52 -5.46
CA ILE A 374 -16.48 -5.84 -5.03
C ILE A 374 -14.97 -5.82 -4.77
N LEU A 375 -14.20 -5.26 -5.72
CA LEU A 375 -12.74 -5.13 -5.62
C LEU A 375 -12.34 -4.26 -4.42
N LEU A 376 -12.94 -3.08 -4.28
CA LEU A 376 -12.66 -2.17 -3.17
C LEU A 376 -12.86 -2.87 -1.82
N LYS A 377 -13.99 -3.56 -1.66
CA LYS A 377 -14.33 -4.30 -0.46
C LYS A 377 -13.32 -5.41 -0.14
N GLN A 378 -12.88 -6.17 -1.14
CA GLN A 378 -11.92 -7.26 -0.97
C GLN A 378 -10.53 -6.73 -0.61
N GLN A 379 -10.08 -5.67 -1.27
CA GLN A 379 -8.80 -5.03 -1.00
C GLN A 379 -8.75 -4.42 0.41
N LEU A 380 -9.81 -3.72 0.84
CA LEU A 380 -9.87 -3.16 2.20
C LEU A 380 -9.93 -4.25 3.28
N ARG A 381 -10.66 -5.34 3.04
CA ARG A 381 -10.70 -6.49 3.95
C ARG A 381 -9.32 -7.11 4.12
N TRP A 382 -8.61 -7.31 3.01
CA TRP A 382 -7.25 -7.84 3.02
C TRP A 382 -6.27 -6.87 3.69
N ALA A 383 -6.32 -5.58 3.36
CA ALA A 383 -5.46 -4.56 3.97
C ALA A 383 -5.59 -4.53 5.50
N GLY A 384 -6.82 -4.53 6.03
CA GLY A 384 -7.03 -4.60 7.48
C GLY A 384 -6.58 -5.95 8.07
N HIS A 385 -6.70 -7.05 7.33
CA HIS A 385 -6.17 -8.34 7.79
C HIS A 385 -4.64 -8.33 7.90
N VAL A 386 -3.94 -7.79 6.89
CA VAL A 386 -2.48 -7.66 6.89
C VAL A 386 -2.02 -6.71 7.99
N ALA A 387 -2.71 -5.58 8.20
CA ALA A 387 -2.37 -4.63 9.27
C ALA A 387 -2.45 -5.24 10.68
N ARG A 388 -3.40 -6.17 10.92
CA ARG A 388 -3.52 -6.92 12.17
C ARG A 388 -2.52 -8.07 12.34
N MET A 389 -1.75 -8.45 11.31
CA MET A 389 -0.74 -9.50 11.44
C MET A 389 0.41 -9.04 12.34
N GLU A 390 1.21 -9.98 12.84
CA GLU A 390 2.48 -9.70 13.50
C GLU A 390 3.47 -9.03 12.52
N ASP A 391 4.30 -8.10 13.01
CA ASP A 391 5.26 -7.34 12.19
C ASP A 391 6.31 -8.24 11.52
N SER A 392 6.57 -9.42 12.06
CA SER A 392 7.47 -10.44 11.50
C SER A 392 6.91 -11.16 10.27
N ARG A 393 5.60 -11.05 10.02
CA ARG A 393 4.94 -11.74 8.90
C ARG A 393 5.28 -11.06 7.57
N MET A 394 5.78 -11.84 6.60
CA MET A 394 6.19 -11.33 5.29
C MET A 394 5.13 -10.45 4.59
N PRO A 395 3.82 -10.77 4.56
CA PRO A 395 2.84 -9.89 3.92
C PRO A 395 2.76 -8.50 4.54
N LYS A 396 2.91 -8.40 5.87
CA LYS A 396 2.93 -7.12 6.59
C LYS A 396 4.25 -6.38 6.35
N ALA A 397 5.37 -7.10 6.42
CA ALA A 397 6.70 -6.56 6.11
C ALA A 397 6.78 -6.01 4.67
N VAL A 398 6.20 -6.70 3.68
CA VAL A 398 6.15 -6.23 2.28
C VAL A 398 5.22 -5.04 2.11
N LEU A 399 4.06 -5.04 2.79
CA LEU A 399 3.10 -3.94 2.69
C LEU A 399 3.64 -2.63 3.26
N PHE A 400 4.33 -2.69 4.41
CA PHE A 400 4.88 -1.52 5.10
C PHE A 400 6.37 -1.26 4.82
N GLY A 401 7.02 -2.18 4.12
CA GLY A 401 8.44 -2.10 3.79
C GLY A 401 8.77 -1.05 2.73
N GLU A 402 10.03 -0.62 2.75
CA GLU A 402 10.60 0.25 1.73
C GLU A 402 11.82 -0.42 1.09
N LEU A 403 12.00 -0.19 -0.21
CA LEU A 403 13.18 -0.69 -0.91
C LEU A 403 14.41 0.08 -0.40
N LYS A 404 15.40 -0.65 0.14
CA LYS A 404 16.66 -0.08 0.63
C LYS A 404 17.47 0.59 -0.48
N ALA A 405 17.44 0.04 -1.69
CA ALA A 405 18.18 0.51 -2.85
C ALA A 405 17.30 0.56 -4.10
N GLY A 406 17.62 1.48 -5.01
CA GLY A 406 16.93 1.67 -6.29
C GLY A 406 16.80 3.14 -6.67
N LYS A 407 16.92 3.46 -7.95
CA LYS A 407 16.68 4.82 -8.48
C LYS A 407 15.24 4.91 -8.98
N GLN A 408 14.56 5.98 -8.61
CA GLN A 408 13.25 6.30 -9.18
C GLN A 408 13.46 6.96 -10.55
N ASN A 409 12.71 6.49 -11.55
CA ASN A 409 12.74 7.10 -12.88
C ASN A 409 12.12 8.50 -12.85
N ARG A 410 12.58 9.38 -13.75
CA ARG A 410 11.93 10.66 -14.01
C ARG A 410 10.59 10.40 -14.72
N GLY A 411 9.48 10.85 -14.12
CA GLY A 411 8.12 10.69 -14.67
C GLY A 411 7.12 10.19 -13.62
N ALA A 412 5.89 9.90 -14.06
CA ALA A 412 4.87 9.32 -13.19
C ALA A 412 5.24 7.87 -12.82
N LEU A 413 5.41 7.61 -11.52
CA LEU A 413 5.75 6.28 -11.01
C LEU A 413 4.61 5.28 -11.25
N LYS A 414 4.97 4.02 -11.52
CA LYS A 414 4.00 2.91 -11.48
C LYS A 414 3.37 2.87 -10.09
N LYS A 415 2.04 2.74 -10.05
CA LYS A 415 1.31 2.70 -8.78
C LYS A 415 1.65 1.44 -8.00
N ARG A 416 2.03 1.63 -6.74
CA ARG A 416 2.23 0.55 -5.78
C ARG A 416 0.93 0.31 -5.03
N TYR A 417 0.81 -0.88 -4.45
CA TYR A 417 -0.28 -1.18 -3.55
C TYR A 417 -0.32 -0.19 -2.36
N LYS A 418 0.86 0.15 -1.83
CA LYS A 418 1.01 1.10 -0.71
C LYS A 418 0.63 2.54 -1.02
N ASP A 419 0.44 2.90 -2.29
CA ASP A 419 -0.02 4.25 -2.66
C ASP A 419 -1.53 4.45 -2.35
N GLN A 420 -2.14 3.54 -1.57
CA GLN A 420 -3.38 3.65 -0.78
C GLN A 420 -4.60 4.31 -1.45
N LYS A 421 -4.69 4.21 -2.78
CA LYS A 421 -5.81 4.76 -3.55
C LYS A 421 -7.16 4.21 -3.09
N GLN A 422 -7.20 2.98 -2.58
CA GLN A 422 -8.40 2.34 -2.06
C GLN A 422 -8.93 3.06 -0.82
N LEU A 423 -8.06 3.47 0.11
CA LEU A 423 -8.46 4.25 1.28
C LEU A 423 -9.00 5.62 0.86
N SER A 424 -8.34 6.27 -0.10
CA SER A 424 -8.83 7.53 -0.66
C SER A 424 -10.19 7.38 -1.35
N LEU A 425 -10.40 6.30 -2.12
CA LEU A 425 -11.68 5.99 -2.75
C LEU A 425 -12.78 5.67 -1.73
N ALA A 426 -12.39 5.07 -0.60
CA ALA A 426 -13.25 4.73 0.52
C ALA A 426 -13.45 5.90 1.52
N LYS A 427 -12.79 7.05 1.30
CA LYS A 427 -12.74 8.20 2.21
C LYS A 427 -12.28 7.85 3.63
N ILE A 428 -11.45 6.82 3.76
CA ILE A 428 -10.86 6.41 5.02
C ILE A 428 -9.54 7.19 5.20
N PRO A 429 -9.33 7.89 6.34
CA PRO A 429 -8.08 8.61 6.58
C PRO A 429 -6.88 7.66 6.61
N PRO A 430 -5.83 7.91 5.81
CA PRO A 430 -4.59 7.12 5.83
C PRO A 430 -3.87 7.07 7.18
N SER A 431 -4.17 8.01 8.07
CA SER A 431 -3.57 8.11 9.40
C SER A 431 -4.24 7.21 10.45
N SER A 432 -5.57 7.00 10.37
CA SER A 432 -6.32 6.27 11.41
C SER A 432 -6.63 4.82 11.06
N TRP A 433 -6.59 4.45 9.78
CA TRP A 433 -7.11 3.14 9.35
C TRP A 433 -6.41 1.93 10.00
N GLN A 434 -5.16 2.08 10.47
CA GLN A 434 -4.45 1.03 11.19
C GLN A 434 -5.04 0.82 12.59
N ASP A 435 -5.32 1.91 13.29
CA ASP A 435 -5.99 1.87 14.59
C ASP A 435 -7.42 1.35 14.43
N ASP A 436 -8.15 1.90 13.44
CA ASP A 436 -9.52 1.51 13.10
C ASP A 436 -9.63 0.02 12.72
N CYS A 437 -8.56 -0.55 12.14
CA CYS A 437 -8.54 -1.95 11.75
C CYS A 437 -8.13 -2.90 12.87
N SER A 438 -7.70 -2.40 14.04
CA SER A 438 -7.30 -3.24 15.18
C SER A 438 -8.46 -4.10 15.66
N ASP A 439 -9.67 -3.54 15.70
CA ASP A 439 -10.90 -4.32 15.90
C ASP A 439 -11.45 -4.84 14.57
N ARG A 440 -11.58 -6.17 14.46
CA ARG A 440 -12.03 -6.85 13.24
C ARG A 440 -13.47 -6.50 12.90
N GLN A 441 -14.33 -6.37 13.89
CA GLN A 441 -15.77 -6.16 13.67
C GLN A 441 -16.04 -4.72 13.23
N THR A 442 -15.43 -3.75 13.89
CA THR A 442 -15.47 -2.33 13.53
C THR A 442 -14.90 -2.10 12.14
N TRP A 443 -13.77 -2.74 11.81
CA TRP A 443 -13.22 -2.69 10.46
C TRP A 443 -14.19 -3.23 9.41
N TRP A 444 -14.84 -4.37 9.71
CA TRP A 444 -15.79 -4.97 8.77
C TRP A 444 -16.98 -4.05 8.50
N SER A 445 -17.56 -3.46 9.54
CA SER A 445 -18.65 -2.48 9.42
C SER A 445 -18.22 -1.25 8.63
N THR A 446 -17.02 -0.73 8.89
CA THR A 446 -16.44 0.42 8.17
C THR A 446 -16.27 0.13 6.69
N VAL A 447 -15.73 -1.04 6.33
CA VAL A 447 -15.56 -1.45 4.94
C VAL A 447 -16.91 -1.62 4.23
N GLN A 448 -17.94 -2.13 4.91
CA GLN A 448 -19.28 -2.26 4.33
C GLN A 448 -19.89 -0.89 4.04
N LYS A 449 -19.82 0.03 5.00
CA LYS A 449 -20.29 1.41 4.85
C LYS A 449 -19.56 2.11 3.70
N ALA A 450 -18.23 2.05 3.69
CA ALA A 450 -17.42 2.66 2.63
C ALA A 450 -17.73 2.08 1.24
N SER A 451 -17.93 0.76 1.14
CA SER A 451 -18.32 0.11 -0.12
C SER A 451 -19.71 0.57 -0.61
N GLN A 452 -20.67 0.77 0.30
CA GLN A 452 -22.01 1.26 -0.05
C GLN A 452 -21.95 2.73 -0.49
N GLU A 453 -21.25 3.58 0.25
CA GLU A 453 -21.07 4.99 -0.10
C GLU A 453 -20.34 5.15 -1.44
N PHE A 454 -19.32 4.34 -1.69
CA PHE A 454 -18.62 4.31 -2.97
C PHE A 454 -19.57 3.96 -4.13
N GLU A 455 -20.45 2.96 -3.95
CA GLU A 455 -21.42 2.57 -4.98
C GLU A 455 -22.48 3.66 -5.22
N ILE A 456 -22.97 4.30 -4.16
CA ILE A 456 -23.90 5.44 -4.25
C ILE A 456 -23.24 6.61 -5.02
N GLN A 457 -22.01 6.98 -4.68
CA GLN A 457 -21.30 8.06 -5.34
C GLN A 457 -21.01 7.74 -6.81
N ARG A 458 -20.58 6.51 -7.10
CA ARG A 458 -20.31 6.04 -8.45
C ARG A 458 -21.56 6.07 -9.32
N SER A 459 -22.67 5.52 -8.84
CA SER A 459 -23.95 5.49 -9.56
C SER A 459 -24.52 6.89 -9.75
N GLY A 460 -24.47 7.75 -8.72
CA GLY A 460 -24.85 9.16 -8.80
C GLY A 460 -24.06 9.93 -9.86
N ALA A 461 -22.73 9.86 -9.81
CA ALA A 461 -21.86 10.54 -10.78
C ALA A 461 -22.10 10.05 -12.23
N ALA A 462 -22.40 8.78 -12.42
CA ALA A 462 -22.72 8.23 -13.73
C ALA A 462 -24.09 8.72 -14.25
N ARG A 463 -25.11 8.79 -13.37
CA ARG A 463 -26.44 9.35 -13.67
C ARG A 463 -26.35 10.83 -14.02
N GLU A 464 -25.63 11.62 -13.23
CA GLU A 464 -25.38 13.04 -13.54
C GLU A 464 -24.67 13.22 -14.88
N LYS A 465 -23.65 12.41 -15.17
CA LYS A 465 -22.94 12.49 -16.44
C LYS A 465 -23.88 12.20 -17.62
N ARG A 466 -24.79 11.23 -17.49
CA ARG A 466 -25.80 10.94 -18.50
C ARG A 466 -26.77 12.11 -18.66
N GLN A 467 -27.25 12.68 -17.56
CA GLN A 467 -28.15 13.83 -17.60
C GLN A 467 -27.49 14.99 -18.36
N ARG A 468 -26.23 15.34 -18.03
CA ARG A 468 -25.47 16.36 -18.76
C ARG A 468 -25.31 16.05 -20.25
N GLN A 469 -25.19 14.77 -20.63
CA GLN A 469 -25.13 14.36 -22.04
C GLN A 469 -26.49 14.53 -22.73
N ASN A 470 -27.58 14.16 -22.06
CA ASN A 470 -28.94 14.35 -22.55
C ASN A 470 -29.25 15.84 -22.71
N ASP A 471 -28.91 16.68 -21.73
CA ASP A 471 -29.13 18.12 -21.77
C ASP A 471 -28.35 18.76 -22.93
N ARG A 472 -27.09 18.34 -23.15
CA ARG A 472 -26.29 18.78 -24.30
C ARG A 472 -26.91 18.34 -25.63
N ALA A 473 -27.39 17.10 -25.72
CA ALA A 473 -28.04 16.60 -26.92
C ALA A 473 -29.34 17.36 -27.22
N LEU A 474 -30.13 17.68 -26.20
CA LEU A 474 -31.34 18.51 -26.30
C LEU A 474 -31.01 19.96 -26.71
N SER A 475 -29.89 20.52 -26.22
CA SER A 475 -29.44 21.86 -26.63
C SER A 475 -28.94 21.92 -28.07
N GLN A 476 -28.29 20.84 -28.56
CA GLN A 476 -27.73 20.77 -29.91
C GLN A 476 -28.78 20.40 -30.95
N ASN A 477 -29.73 19.54 -30.58
CA ASN A 477 -30.86 19.12 -31.40
C ASN A 477 -32.15 19.32 -30.60
N PRO A 478 -32.68 20.55 -30.52
CA PRO A 478 -33.97 20.79 -29.91
C PRO A 478 -35.03 19.92 -30.62
N PRO A 479 -35.97 19.30 -29.90
CA PRO A 479 -37.01 18.50 -30.52
C PRO A 479 -37.75 19.37 -31.53
N SER A 480 -37.68 18.99 -32.81
CA SER A 480 -38.49 19.61 -33.83
C SER A 480 -39.97 19.45 -33.45
N PRO A 481 -40.82 20.48 -33.68
CA PRO A 481 -42.26 20.32 -33.47
C PRO A 481 -42.70 19.07 -34.23
N PRO A 482 -43.62 18.25 -33.66
CA PRO A 482 -44.04 17.02 -34.31
C PRO A 482 -44.53 17.37 -35.71
N ALA A 483 -43.77 16.97 -36.72
CA ALA A 483 -44.21 17.10 -38.10
C ALA A 483 -45.47 16.23 -38.22
N ALA A 484 -46.62 16.89 -38.20
CA ALA A 484 -47.91 16.25 -38.37
C ALA A 484 -47.96 15.76 -39.82
N PHE A 485 -47.64 14.49 -40.06
CA PHE A 485 -47.75 13.89 -41.37
C PHE A 485 -49.20 13.52 -41.61
N ILE A 486 -49.95 14.41 -42.26
CA ILE A 486 -51.39 14.24 -42.48
C ILE A 486 -51.61 13.35 -43.71
N CYS A 487 -52.45 12.33 -43.57
CA CYS A 487 -52.87 11.51 -44.70
C CYS A 487 -53.75 12.32 -45.66
N PRO A 488 -53.37 12.48 -46.95
CA PRO A 488 -54.17 13.26 -47.90
C PRO A 488 -55.51 12.59 -48.28
N ARG A 489 -55.72 11.33 -47.90
CA ARG A 489 -56.93 10.55 -48.23
C ARG A 489 -58.00 10.54 -47.14
N CYS A 490 -57.62 10.70 -45.87
CA CYS A 490 -58.57 10.66 -44.75
C CYS A 490 -58.26 11.65 -43.62
N SER A 491 -57.30 12.56 -43.85
CA SER A 491 -56.88 13.61 -42.91
C SER A 491 -56.38 13.11 -41.56
N ARG A 492 -56.06 11.81 -41.43
CA ARG A 492 -55.49 11.24 -40.21
C ARG A 492 -54.05 11.70 -40.02
N THR A 493 -53.76 12.27 -38.84
CA THR A 493 -52.40 12.66 -38.45
C THR A 493 -51.56 11.43 -38.08
N CYS A 494 -50.41 11.29 -38.71
CA CYS A 494 -49.43 10.23 -38.48
C CYS A 494 -48.17 10.81 -37.84
N ALA A 495 -47.56 10.06 -36.91
CA ALA A 495 -46.43 10.54 -36.11
C ALA A 495 -45.07 10.51 -36.85
N SER A 496 -45.00 9.85 -38.01
CA SER A 496 -43.79 9.75 -38.84
C SER A 496 -44.13 9.45 -40.30
N HIS A 497 -43.20 9.72 -41.22
CA HIS A 497 -43.34 9.40 -42.65
C HIS A 497 -43.54 7.89 -42.92
N ILE A 498 -42.94 7.03 -42.09
CA ILE A 498 -43.10 5.56 -42.18
C ILE A 498 -44.52 5.15 -41.77
N SER A 499 -45.04 5.73 -40.69
CA SER A 499 -46.42 5.47 -40.25
C SER A 499 -47.46 6.02 -41.25
N LEU A 500 -47.19 7.17 -41.87
CA LEU A 500 -48.01 7.72 -42.96
C LEU A 500 -48.03 6.76 -44.16
N TYR A 501 -46.87 6.27 -44.58
CA TYR A 501 -46.75 5.37 -45.73
C TYR A 501 -47.46 4.02 -45.50
N SER A 502 -47.31 3.44 -44.31
CA SER A 502 -48.04 2.23 -43.91
C SER A 502 -49.55 2.46 -43.87
N HIS A 503 -49.99 3.59 -43.32
CA HIS A 503 -51.40 3.95 -43.27
C HIS A 503 -51.98 4.21 -44.67
N GLN A 504 -51.26 4.89 -45.57
CA GLN A 504 -51.69 5.14 -46.94
C GLN A 504 -51.95 3.86 -47.75
N ARG A 505 -51.21 2.78 -47.47
CA ARG A 505 -51.43 1.46 -48.10
C ARG A 505 -52.72 0.78 -47.65
N ALA A 506 -53.17 1.05 -46.41
CA ALA A 506 -54.42 0.51 -45.85
C ALA A 506 -55.62 1.48 -45.98
N CYS A 507 -55.37 2.74 -46.36
CA CYS A 507 -56.39 3.79 -46.47
C CYS A 507 -57.18 3.63 -47.78
N ASN A 508 -58.26 2.84 -47.71
CA ASN A 508 -59.16 2.55 -48.84
C ASN A 508 -60.34 3.56 -48.87
N PRO A 509 -60.56 4.32 -49.98
CA PRO A 509 -61.61 5.33 -50.07
C PRO A 509 -63.03 4.79 -49.82
N SER A 510 -63.28 3.52 -50.18
CA SER A 510 -64.61 2.90 -50.09
C SER A 510 -65.03 2.55 -48.66
N ALA A 511 -64.09 2.47 -47.71
CA ALA A 511 -64.37 2.12 -46.31
C ALA A 511 -64.78 3.34 -45.45
N LEU A 512 -64.51 4.56 -45.91
CA LEU A 512 -64.81 5.80 -45.18
C LEU A 512 -66.26 6.28 -45.34
N LEU A 513 -66.95 5.87 -46.41
CA LEU A 513 -68.37 6.16 -46.64
C LEU A 513 -69.30 5.35 -45.71
N LEU A 514 -68.90 4.16 -45.27
CA LEU A 514 -69.71 3.32 -44.37
C LEU A 514 -69.70 3.79 -42.91
N ARG A 515 -68.71 4.59 -42.49
CA ARG A 515 -68.61 5.08 -41.09
C ARG A 515 -69.42 6.35 -40.80
N LYS A 516 -70.03 6.99 -41.82
CA LYS A 516 -70.88 8.18 -41.64
C LYS A 516 -72.39 7.88 -41.60
N ILE A 517 -72.80 6.61 -41.71
CA ILE A 517 -74.22 6.21 -41.73
C ILE A 517 -74.68 5.60 -40.38
N VAL A 518 -73.79 5.39 -39.41
CA VAL A 518 -74.15 4.85 -38.07
C VAL A 518 -73.53 5.69 -36.93
N ALA A 519 -73.75 7.01 -36.95
CA ALA A 519 -73.52 7.86 -35.79
C ALA A 519 -74.67 8.86 -35.66
#